data_AF-A0A7J8P7B3-F1
#
_entry.id   AF-A0A7J8P7B3-F1
#
_cell.length_a   1.000
_cell.length_b   1.000
_cell.length_c   1.000
_cell.angle_alpha   90.00
_cell.angle_beta   90.00
_cell.angle_gamma   90.00
#
_symmetry.space_group_name_H-M   'P 1'
#
loop_
_entity.id
_entity.type
_entity.pdbx_description
1 polymer ?
#
loop_
_entity_poly.entity_id
_entity_poly.type
_entity_poly.pdbx_seq_one_letter_code
_entity_poly.pdbx_strand_id
1 'polypeptide(L)'
;GLLEINCSKDIKIQGVIGPCTSLEKKGPNVSDTVIGEGNTSAWKMCGLDKSTCLTVLFDVSSTERSNAPGTANSQLYLQFLTSYQDPEGKRMLRVTTLTRQWVDSAVSSEELVHGFDQEAAAVVMARVTSLKMEMEDGFDATRWLDRNLIRVCSKFGEYRKDDASSFTLNPCFSLFPQFMFNLRRSQFVQVFNNSPDETAYFRMLLNRENITNA
;
A
#
# COMPACT_ATOMS: atom_id res chain seq x y z
N GLY A 1 21.49 -0.99 4.25
CA GLY A 1 20.45 -2.03 4.19
C GLY A 1 20.18 -2.43 2.77
N LEU A 2 19.94 -3.72 2.54
CA LEU A 2 19.44 -4.31 1.29
C LEU A 2 18.13 -5.01 1.64
N LEU A 3 17.03 -4.60 1.02
CA LEU A 3 15.74 -5.29 1.09
C LEU A 3 15.56 -6.11 -0.18
N GLU A 4 15.27 -7.39 -0.05
CA GLU A 4 14.81 -8.26 -1.12
C GLU A 4 13.44 -8.83 -0.76
N ILE A 5 12.54 -8.90 -1.74
CA ILE A 5 11.18 -9.38 -1.55
C ILE A 5 10.93 -10.56 -2.50
N ASN A 6 10.50 -11.66 -1.92
CA ASN A 6 10.00 -12.84 -2.62
C ASN A 6 8.50 -12.99 -2.37
N CYS A 7 7.76 -13.44 -3.37
CA CYS A 7 6.33 -13.69 -3.26
C CYS A 7 5.94 -14.92 -4.09
N SER A 8 4.74 -15.47 -3.82
CA SER A 8 4.13 -16.48 -4.67
C SER A 8 3.99 -15.99 -6.13
N LYS A 9 3.95 -16.92 -7.09
CA LYS A 9 4.05 -16.64 -8.54
C LYS A 9 2.92 -15.75 -9.08
N ASP A 10 1.76 -15.91 -8.48
CA ASP A 10 0.49 -15.24 -8.65
C ASP A 10 0.45 -13.82 -8.04
N ILE A 11 1.53 -13.39 -7.39
CA ILE A 11 1.71 -12.04 -6.88
C ILE A 11 2.89 -11.38 -7.60
N LYS A 12 2.70 -10.14 -8.04
CA LYS A 12 3.76 -9.31 -8.62
C LYS A 12 3.99 -8.08 -7.76
N ILE A 13 5.23 -7.61 -7.68
CA ILE A 13 5.63 -6.43 -6.92
C ILE A 13 5.58 -5.23 -7.85
N GLN A 14 4.73 -4.25 -7.54
CA GLN A 14 4.63 -3.00 -8.31
C GLN A 14 5.75 -2.01 -7.95
N GLY A 15 6.12 -1.99 -6.68
CA GLY A 15 7.21 -1.16 -6.17
C GLY A 15 7.06 -0.81 -4.70
N VAL A 16 7.93 0.09 -4.25
CA VAL A 16 8.01 0.54 -2.86
C VAL A 16 7.89 2.06 -2.79
N ILE A 17 7.11 2.55 -1.82
CA ILE A 17 7.11 3.96 -1.40
C ILE A 17 7.79 4.06 -0.04
N GLY A 18 8.86 4.84 0.05
CA GLY A 18 9.63 5.09 1.26
C GLY A 18 11.11 5.35 0.98
N PRO A 19 11.96 5.55 2.01
CA PRO A 19 13.36 5.94 1.87
C PRO A 19 14.25 4.80 1.37
N CYS A 20 14.12 4.45 0.09
CA CYS A 20 14.90 3.43 -0.57
C CYS A 20 15.15 3.78 -2.05
N THR A 21 16.04 3.04 -2.70
CA THR A 21 16.32 3.15 -4.13
C THR A 21 16.32 1.77 -4.75
N SER A 22 15.72 1.65 -5.93
CA SER A 22 15.72 0.42 -6.72
C SER A 22 17.14 -0.10 -7.00
N LEU A 23 17.33 -1.42 -6.93
CA LEU A 23 18.53 -2.10 -7.41
C LEU A 23 18.33 -2.76 -8.78
N GLU A 24 17.20 -2.47 -9.43
CA GLU A 24 16.88 -2.94 -10.79
C GLU A 24 16.97 -4.47 -10.96
N LYS A 25 16.78 -5.22 -9.87
CA LYS A 25 16.77 -6.68 -9.88
C LYS A 25 15.51 -7.16 -10.59
N LYS A 26 15.64 -7.52 -11.87
CA LYS A 26 14.56 -8.11 -12.65
C LYS A 26 14.24 -9.52 -12.18
N GLY A 27 13.00 -9.95 -12.41
CA GLY A 27 12.57 -11.29 -12.09
C GLY A 27 11.10 -11.52 -12.43
N PRO A 28 10.64 -12.78 -12.37
CA PRO A 28 9.26 -13.14 -12.71
C PRO A 28 8.23 -12.53 -11.77
N ASN A 29 8.65 -12.05 -10.59
CA ASN A 29 7.79 -11.47 -9.57
C ASN A 29 7.71 -9.93 -9.65
N VAL A 30 8.32 -9.29 -10.65
CA VAL A 30 8.22 -7.84 -10.86
C VAL A 30 7.00 -7.55 -11.74
N SER A 31 6.16 -6.59 -11.35
CA SER A 31 4.98 -6.18 -12.13
C SER A 31 5.35 -5.26 -13.29
N ASP A 32 4.57 -5.32 -14.36
CA ASP A 32 4.61 -4.35 -15.46
C ASP A 32 4.00 -3.00 -15.05
N THR A 33 3.10 -3.00 -14.05
CA THR A 33 2.53 -1.78 -13.48
C THR A 33 3.41 -1.30 -12.32
N VAL A 34 3.98 -0.10 -12.46
CA VAL A 34 4.96 0.44 -11.51
C VAL A 34 4.33 1.53 -10.64
N ILE A 35 4.55 1.44 -9.32
CA ILE A 35 4.21 2.50 -8.37
C ILE A 35 5.40 2.71 -7.41
N GLY A 36 5.86 3.95 -7.28
CA GLY A 36 7.01 4.32 -6.47
C GLY A 36 8.32 3.80 -7.07
N GLU A 37 9.26 3.39 -6.22
CA GLU A 37 10.49 2.73 -6.60
C GLU A 37 10.18 1.29 -7.04
N GLY A 38 9.85 1.10 -8.31
CA GLY A 38 9.48 -0.22 -8.86
C GLY A 38 10.53 -0.82 -9.78
N ASN A 39 10.06 -1.62 -10.74
CA ASN A 39 10.89 -2.28 -11.75
C ASN A 39 12.00 -3.21 -11.17
N THR A 40 11.81 -3.68 -9.94
CA THR A 40 12.79 -4.46 -9.17
C THR A 40 12.08 -5.34 -8.13
N SER A 41 12.77 -6.37 -7.64
CA SER A 41 12.43 -7.10 -6.41
C SER A 41 13.44 -6.86 -5.26
N ALA A 42 14.38 -5.93 -5.46
CA ALA A 42 15.37 -5.55 -4.46
C ALA A 42 15.64 -4.04 -4.42
N TRP A 43 15.86 -3.52 -3.21
CA TRP A 43 16.09 -2.11 -2.91
C TRP A 43 17.25 -1.92 -1.96
N LYS A 44 17.94 -0.79 -2.10
CA LYS A 44 18.95 -0.31 -1.17
C LYS A 44 18.36 0.76 -0.26
N MET A 45 18.66 0.67 1.02
CA MET A 45 18.40 1.70 2.04
C MET A 45 19.74 2.10 2.65
N CYS A 46 20.21 3.33 2.41
CA CYS A 46 21.51 3.77 2.92
C CYS A 46 21.51 3.99 4.43
N GLY A 47 20.38 4.44 4.99
CA GLY A 47 20.10 4.48 6.42
C GLY A 47 18.75 3.84 6.69
N LEU A 48 18.66 3.09 7.79
CA LEU A 48 17.41 2.57 8.32
C LEU A 48 17.55 2.46 9.84
N ASP A 49 16.44 2.63 10.52
CA ASP A 49 16.31 2.50 11.97
C ASP A 49 15.05 1.67 12.30
N LYS A 50 14.71 1.60 13.59
CA LYS A 50 13.56 0.83 14.07
C LYS A 50 12.20 1.45 13.68
N SER A 51 12.15 2.73 13.33
CA SER A 51 10.91 3.41 12.91
C SER A 51 10.73 3.46 11.40
N THR A 52 11.78 3.16 10.62
CA THR A 52 11.73 3.13 9.15
C THR A 52 10.67 2.14 8.66
N CYS A 53 9.62 2.69 8.05
CA CYS A 53 8.52 1.97 7.44
C CYS A 53 8.54 2.15 5.91
N LEU A 54 8.26 1.08 5.18
CA LEU A 54 8.13 1.08 3.73
C LEU A 54 6.72 0.62 3.35
N THR A 55 6.15 1.20 2.30
CA THR A 55 4.91 0.71 1.69
C THR A 55 5.25 -0.12 0.47
N VAL A 56 4.96 -1.41 0.50
CA VAL A 56 5.19 -2.30 -0.64
C VAL A 56 3.84 -2.55 -1.31
N LEU A 57 3.78 -2.25 -2.61
CA LEU A 57 2.56 -2.40 -3.41
C LEU A 57 2.66 -3.64 -4.27
N PHE A 58 1.60 -4.44 -4.26
CA PHE A 58 1.52 -5.70 -4.96
C PHE A 58 0.34 -5.69 -5.92
N ASP A 59 0.50 -6.46 -6.99
CA ASP A 59 -0.56 -6.79 -7.94
C ASP A 59 -0.84 -8.29 -7.86
N VAL A 60 -2.11 -8.66 -8.03
CA VAL A 60 -2.57 -10.04 -8.01
C VAL A 60 -2.82 -10.49 -9.45
N SER A 61 -1.96 -11.36 -9.96
CA SER A 61 -2.04 -11.88 -11.31
C SER A 61 -3.11 -12.97 -11.40
N SER A 62 -4.27 -12.66 -11.99
CA SER A 62 -5.38 -13.62 -12.14
C SER A 62 -5.12 -14.71 -13.18
N THR A 63 -4.09 -14.55 -14.03
CA THR A 63 -3.82 -15.39 -15.22
C THR A 63 -3.24 -16.77 -14.90
N GLU A 64 -2.72 -17.01 -13.69
CA GLU A 64 -2.23 -18.33 -13.26
C GLU A 64 -3.20 -19.07 -12.33
N ARG A 65 -4.49 -18.67 -12.27
CA ARG A 65 -5.55 -19.51 -11.68
C ARG A 65 -5.89 -20.67 -12.62
N SER A 66 -4.91 -21.52 -12.95
CA SER A 66 -5.19 -22.77 -13.63
C SER A 66 -5.91 -23.70 -12.64
N ASN A 67 -7.21 -23.80 -12.86
CA ASN A 67 -8.11 -24.85 -12.40
C ASN A 67 -7.39 -26.17 -12.07
N ALA A 68 -7.13 -26.42 -10.80
CA ALA A 68 -6.95 -27.77 -10.28
C ALA A 68 -8.04 -27.99 -9.22
N PRO A 69 -9.17 -28.63 -9.56
CA PRO A 69 -10.16 -29.01 -8.57
C PRO A 69 -9.51 -30.03 -7.62
N GLY A 70 -9.11 -29.60 -6.42
CA GLY A 70 -8.57 -30.52 -5.40
C GLY A 70 -7.59 -29.95 -4.38
N THR A 71 -6.98 -28.78 -4.56
CA THR A 71 -6.05 -28.23 -3.55
C THR A 71 -6.78 -27.25 -2.63
N ALA A 72 -7.36 -27.79 -1.55
CA ALA A 72 -8.16 -27.08 -0.54
C ALA A 72 -7.40 -26.03 0.31
N ASN A 73 -6.21 -25.58 -0.09
CA ASN A 73 -5.44 -24.55 0.64
C ASN A 73 -4.50 -23.81 -0.33
N SER A 74 -5.04 -22.88 -1.12
CA SER A 74 -4.18 -21.96 -1.85
C SER A 74 -3.82 -20.82 -0.90
N GLN A 75 -2.71 -20.97 -0.18
CA GLN A 75 -2.10 -19.88 0.58
C GLN A 75 -1.16 -19.08 -0.32
N LEU A 76 -1.12 -17.77 -0.11
CA LEU A 76 -0.08 -16.90 -0.65
C LEU A 76 1.00 -16.67 0.40
N TYR A 77 2.23 -16.49 -0.07
CA TYR A 77 3.38 -16.20 0.77
C TYR A 77 4.07 -14.93 0.29
N LEU A 78 4.43 -14.05 1.21
CA LEU A 78 5.36 -12.94 0.99
C LEU A 78 6.53 -13.10 1.96
N GLN A 79 7.75 -12.91 1.49
CA GLN A 79 8.96 -12.99 2.28
C GLN A 79 9.84 -11.77 2.04
N PHE A 80 10.22 -11.12 3.14
CA PHE A 80 11.04 -9.92 3.16
C PHE A 80 12.39 -10.28 3.80
N LEU A 81 13.47 -10.04 3.07
CA LEU A 81 14.84 -10.28 3.51
C LEU A 81 15.56 -8.95 3.58
N THR A 82 15.87 -8.50 4.80
CA THR A 82 16.61 -7.25 5.02
C THR A 82 18.00 -7.55 5.54
N SER A 83 19.01 -7.42 4.68
CA SER A 83 20.42 -7.48 5.06
C SER A 83 20.92 -6.09 5.46
N TYR A 84 21.55 -5.93 6.62
CA TYR A 84 22.07 -4.64 7.06
C TYR A 84 23.29 -4.80 7.97
N GLN A 85 23.95 -3.68 8.29
CA GLN A 85 25.00 -3.61 9.28
C GLN A 85 24.39 -2.96 10.53
N ASP A 86 24.52 -3.62 11.69
CA ASP A 86 24.10 -3.02 12.96
C ASP A 86 25.11 -1.96 13.45
N PRO A 87 24.79 -1.17 14.49
CA PRO A 87 25.68 -0.13 15.00
C PRO A 87 27.05 -0.65 15.47
N GLU A 88 27.14 -1.92 15.88
CA GLU A 88 28.37 -2.60 16.27
C GLU A 88 29.19 -3.10 15.07
N GLY A 89 28.71 -2.90 13.84
CA GLY A 89 29.40 -3.25 12.61
C GLY A 89 29.16 -4.69 12.13
N LYS A 90 28.34 -5.46 12.83
CA LYS A 90 28.01 -6.85 12.47
C LYS A 90 27.01 -6.88 11.32
N ARG A 91 27.23 -7.83 10.40
CA ARG A 91 26.28 -8.11 9.32
C ARG A 91 25.10 -8.92 9.85
N MET A 92 23.91 -8.38 9.66
CA MET A 92 22.64 -8.94 10.10
C MET A 92 21.75 -9.25 8.90
N LEU A 93 20.97 -10.32 9.01
CA LEU A 93 19.91 -10.66 8.08
C LEU A 93 18.61 -10.83 8.88
N ARG A 94 17.64 -9.95 8.62
CA ARG A 94 16.28 -10.08 9.16
C ARG A 94 15.40 -10.68 8.08
N VAL A 95 14.75 -11.79 8.40
CA VAL A 95 13.77 -12.44 7.51
C VAL A 95 12.39 -12.35 8.13
N THR A 96 11.39 -11.94 7.35
CA THR A 96 9.99 -11.93 7.75
C THR A 96 9.18 -12.60 6.67
N THR A 97 8.50 -13.68 7.00
CA THR A 97 7.62 -14.41 6.08
C THR A 97 6.20 -14.30 6.61
N LEU A 98 5.27 -13.89 5.74
CA LEU A 98 3.86 -13.82 6.04
C LEU A 98 3.07 -14.65 5.04
N THR A 99 1.95 -15.20 5.51
CA THR A 99 1.03 -16.00 4.69
C THR A 99 -0.39 -15.49 4.86
N ARG A 100 -1.19 -15.59 3.79
CA ARG A 100 -2.63 -15.33 3.77
C ARG A 100 -3.34 -16.37 2.92
N GLN A 101 -4.62 -16.60 3.20
CA GLN A 101 -5.45 -17.45 2.34
C GLN A 101 -5.97 -16.66 1.16
N TRP A 102 -6.04 -17.30 -0.01
CA TRP A 102 -6.79 -16.75 -1.13
C TRP A 102 -8.29 -16.84 -0.86
N VAL A 103 -9.00 -15.75 -1.16
CA VAL A 103 -10.45 -15.67 -1.05
C VAL A 103 -11.02 -15.51 -2.45
N ASP A 104 -11.97 -16.38 -2.82
CA ASP A 104 -12.77 -16.17 -4.02
C ASP A 104 -13.90 -15.18 -3.72
N SER A 105 -13.81 -13.99 -4.29
CA SER A 105 -14.81 -12.94 -4.14
C SER A 105 -16.20 -13.33 -4.64
N ALA A 106 -16.30 -14.36 -5.51
CA ALA A 106 -17.59 -14.89 -5.96
C ALA A 106 -18.28 -15.76 -4.89
N VAL A 107 -17.53 -16.23 -3.90
CA VAL A 107 -17.99 -17.17 -2.86
C VAL A 107 -18.20 -16.46 -1.53
N SER A 108 -17.29 -15.57 -1.12
CA SER A 108 -17.43 -14.82 0.15
C SER A 108 -16.84 -13.42 0.05
N SER A 109 -17.71 -12.40 -0.05
CA SER A 109 -17.30 -11.00 0.09
C SER A 109 -17.02 -10.62 1.54
N GLU A 110 -17.53 -11.38 2.51
CA GLU A 110 -17.43 -11.09 3.94
C GLU A 110 -16.00 -11.27 4.46
N GLU A 111 -15.29 -12.31 4.01
CA GLU A 111 -13.87 -12.52 4.35
C GLU A 111 -12.99 -11.37 3.85
N LEU A 112 -13.30 -10.81 2.67
CA LEU A 112 -12.60 -9.63 2.14
C LEU A 112 -12.88 -8.38 2.96
N VAL A 113 -14.11 -8.22 3.44
CA VAL A 113 -14.50 -7.11 4.33
C VAL A 113 -13.73 -7.18 5.64
N HIS A 114 -13.64 -8.36 6.25
CA HIS A 114 -12.87 -8.55 7.49
C HIS A 114 -11.36 -8.44 7.31
N GLY A 115 -10.85 -8.69 6.10
CA GLY A 115 -9.45 -8.49 5.76
C GLY A 115 -9.05 -7.03 5.52
N PHE A 116 -10.01 -6.09 5.47
CA PHE A 116 -9.73 -4.69 5.23
C PHE A 116 -9.26 -3.98 6.50
N ASP A 117 -8.04 -3.44 6.44
CA ASP A 117 -7.47 -2.57 7.47
C ASP A 117 -7.60 -1.12 7.04
N GLN A 118 -8.59 -0.42 7.60
CA GLN A 118 -8.89 0.96 7.23
C GLN A 118 -7.82 1.98 7.63
N GLU A 119 -7.06 1.74 8.71
CA GLU A 119 -5.98 2.63 9.14
C GLU A 119 -4.79 2.50 8.18
N ALA A 120 -4.37 1.26 7.91
CA ALA A 120 -3.32 1.00 6.94
C ALA A 120 -3.69 1.49 5.54
N ALA A 121 -4.93 1.25 5.09
CA ALA A 121 -5.42 1.73 3.80
C ALA A 121 -5.38 3.27 3.71
N ALA A 122 -5.72 3.98 4.80
CA ALA A 122 -5.67 5.45 4.82
C ALA A 122 -4.25 5.97 4.65
N VAL A 123 -3.28 5.39 5.37
CA VAL A 123 -1.85 5.77 5.26
C VAL A 123 -1.30 5.44 3.87
N VAL A 124 -1.64 4.27 3.31
CA VAL A 124 -1.23 3.91 1.93
C VAL A 124 -1.81 4.88 0.91
N MET A 125 -3.09 5.26 1.04
CA MET A 125 -3.72 6.27 0.18
C MET A 125 -3.04 7.63 0.30
N ALA A 126 -2.64 8.05 1.50
CA ALA A 126 -1.90 9.29 1.71
C ALA A 126 -0.55 9.27 0.97
N ARG A 127 0.21 8.17 1.11
CA ARG A 127 1.51 7.98 0.44
C ARG A 127 1.40 7.95 -1.08
N VAL A 128 0.43 7.21 -1.62
CA VAL A 128 0.18 7.16 -3.06
C VAL A 128 -0.26 8.52 -3.60
N THR A 129 -1.12 9.24 -2.87
CA THR A 129 -1.55 10.58 -3.26
C THR A 129 -0.37 11.54 -3.29
N SER A 130 0.46 11.54 -2.24
CA SER A 130 1.67 12.36 -2.16
C SER A 130 2.62 12.08 -3.33
N LEU A 131 2.85 10.80 -3.63
CA LEU A 131 3.68 10.38 -4.75
C LEU A 131 3.14 10.90 -6.10
N LYS A 132 1.83 10.72 -6.33
CA LYS A 132 1.19 11.20 -7.57
C LYS A 132 1.27 12.71 -7.72
N MET A 133 1.08 13.45 -6.63
CA MET A 133 1.24 14.91 -6.63
C MET A 133 2.66 15.37 -6.94
N GLU A 134 3.67 14.54 -6.67
CA GLU A 134 5.07 14.85 -6.97
C GLU A 134 5.45 14.45 -8.40
N MET A 135 4.88 13.37 -8.93
CA MET A 135 5.25 12.82 -10.23
C MET A 135 4.38 13.28 -11.40
N GLU A 136 3.12 13.66 -11.15
CA GLU A 136 2.13 13.94 -12.20
C GLU A 136 1.76 15.43 -12.20
N ASP A 137 2.20 16.14 -13.26
CA ASP A 137 1.86 17.55 -13.46
C ASP A 137 0.34 17.75 -13.59
N GLY A 138 -0.21 18.69 -12.81
CA GLY A 138 -1.64 19.01 -12.82
C GLY A 138 -2.54 17.94 -12.17
N PHE A 139 -1.97 17.01 -11.40
CA PHE A 139 -2.75 15.98 -10.70
C PHE A 139 -3.69 16.58 -9.64
N ASP A 140 -5.00 16.39 -9.85
CA ASP A 140 -6.05 16.78 -8.93
C ASP A 140 -6.24 15.72 -7.82
N ALA A 141 -5.43 15.86 -6.77
CA ALA A 141 -5.40 14.94 -5.63
C ALA A 141 -6.76 14.83 -4.91
N THR A 142 -7.45 15.95 -4.70
CA THR A 142 -8.75 15.96 -4.02
C THR A 142 -9.79 15.17 -4.81
N ARG A 143 -9.90 15.41 -6.13
CA ARG A 143 -10.84 14.67 -6.97
C ARG A 143 -10.47 13.20 -7.07
N TRP A 144 -9.18 12.87 -7.11
CA TRP A 144 -8.72 11.49 -7.14
C TRP A 144 -9.07 10.73 -5.85
N LEU A 145 -8.84 11.35 -4.68
CA LEU A 145 -9.24 10.80 -3.38
C LEU A 145 -10.77 10.60 -3.31
N ASP A 146 -11.55 11.64 -3.65
CA ASP A 146 -13.01 11.60 -3.60
C ASP A 146 -13.58 10.50 -4.50
N ARG A 147 -13.04 10.34 -5.72
CA ARG A 147 -13.45 9.26 -6.65
C ARG A 147 -13.15 7.87 -6.11
N ASN A 148 -11.99 7.67 -5.48
CA ASN A 148 -11.63 6.38 -4.90
C ASN A 148 -12.48 6.07 -3.66
N LEU A 149 -12.73 7.06 -2.81
CA LEU A 149 -13.64 6.91 -1.67
C LEU A 149 -15.04 6.52 -2.11
N ILE A 150 -15.60 7.21 -3.13
CA ILE A 150 -16.92 6.87 -3.68
C ILE A 150 -16.93 5.42 -4.17
N ARG A 151 -15.90 4.97 -4.90
CA ARG A 151 -15.82 3.58 -5.38
C ARG A 151 -15.82 2.56 -4.24
N VAL A 152 -15.08 2.82 -3.16
CA VAL A 152 -15.06 1.96 -1.97
C VAL A 152 -16.44 1.93 -1.32
N CYS A 153 -17.03 3.10 -1.04
CA CYS A 153 -18.36 3.21 -0.43
C CYS A 153 -19.46 2.59 -1.30
N SER A 154 -19.42 2.76 -2.62
CA SER A 154 -20.39 2.15 -3.53
C SER A 154 -20.27 0.63 -3.61
N LYS A 155 -19.05 0.09 -3.43
CA LYS A 155 -18.78 -1.35 -3.50
C LYS A 155 -19.04 -2.08 -2.19
N PHE A 156 -18.74 -1.47 -1.05
CA PHE A 156 -18.77 -2.11 0.27
C PHE A 156 -19.81 -1.52 1.23
N GLY A 157 -20.51 -0.45 0.84
CA GLY A 157 -21.62 0.11 1.60
C GLY A 157 -22.95 -0.54 1.24
N GLU A 158 -23.85 -0.54 2.21
CA GLU A 158 -25.23 -0.97 2.04
C GLU A 158 -26.12 0.27 1.88
N TYR A 159 -26.94 0.29 0.83
CA TYR A 159 -27.84 1.41 0.57
C TYR A 159 -28.94 0.98 -0.41
N ARG A 160 -30.05 1.73 -0.37
CA ARG A 160 -31.08 1.71 -1.38
C ARG A 160 -30.76 2.78 -2.42
N LYS A 161 -30.94 2.44 -3.69
CA LYS A 161 -30.75 3.38 -4.78
C LYS A 161 -31.68 4.59 -4.59
N ASP A 162 -31.13 5.78 -4.80
CA ASP A 162 -31.84 7.06 -4.73
C ASP A 162 -32.35 7.44 -3.31
N ASP A 163 -31.89 6.76 -2.25
CA ASP A 163 -32.17 7.10 -0.85
C ASP A 163 -30.86 7.25 -0.05
N ALA A 164 -30.38 8.49 0.08
CA ALA A 164 -29.14 8.80 0.77
C ALA A 164 -29.16 8.46 2.28
N SER A 165 -30.34 8.49 2.92
CA SER A 165 -30.46 8.23 4.36
C SER A 165 -30.30 6.75 4.72
N SER A 166 -30.40 5.86 3.73
CA SER A 166 -30.24 4.42 3.90
C SER A 166 -28.78 3.96 3.97
N PHE A 167 -27.82 4.83 3.64
CA PHE A 167 -26.42 4.43 3.50
C PHE A 167 -25.78 4.07 4.85
N THR A 168 -25.22 2.87 4.93
CA THR A 168 -24.44 2.39 6.07
C THR A 168 -23.15 1.73 5.60
N LEU A 169 -22.14 1.70 6.48
CA LEU A 169 -20.87 1.02 6.25
C LEU A 169 -20.63 0.00 7.36
N ASN A 170 -20.04 -1.13 6.99
CA ASN A 170 -19.51 -2.10 7.94
C ASN A 170 -18.46 -1.43 8.86
N PRO A 171 -18.37 -1.79 10.16
CA PRO A 171 -17.36 -1.25 11.07
C PRO A 171 -15.92 -1.33 10.58
N CYS A 172 -15.57 -2.31 9.74
CA CYS A 172 -14.25 -2.42 9.11
C CYS A 172 -13.93 -1.24 8.18
N PHE A 173 -14.94 -0.51 7.68
CA PHE A 173 -14.80 0.61 6.74
C PHE A 173 -15.26 1.95 7.32
N SER A 174 -15.91 1.98 8.48
CA SER A 174 -16.66 3.15 8.95
C SER A 174 -15.80 4.39 9.24
N LEU A 175 -14.52 4.22 9.58
CA LEU A 175 -13.57 5.32 9.81
C LEU A 175 -12.87 5.77 8.53
N PHE A 176 -12.82 4.93 7.49
CA PHE A 176 -12.13 5.24 6.25
C PHE A 176 -12.59 6.56 5.59
N PRO A 177 -13.91 6.86 5.47
CA PRO A 177 -14.37 8.17 4.99
C PRO A 177 -13.87 9.35 5.84
N GLN A 178 -13.79 9.17 7.16
CA GLN A 178 -13.29 10.22 8.06
C GLN A 178 -11.79 10.47 7.86
N PHE A 179 -10.99 9.41 7.66
CA PHE A 179 -9.58 9.56 7.30
C PHE A 179 -9.42 10.31 5.97
N MET A 180 -10.17 9.94 4.93
CA MET A 180 -10.11 10.62 3.63
C MET A 180 -10.55 12.08 3.72
N PHE A 181 -11.56 12.38 4.54
CA PHE A 181 -12.00 13.76 4.82
C PHE A 181 -10.89 14.60 5.45
N ASN A 182 -10.10 14.04 6.35
CA ASN A 182 -8.95 14.73 6.96
C ASN A 182 -7.78 14.85 5.98
N LEU A 183 -7.43 13.76 5.29
CA LEU A 183 -6.34 13.71 4.32
C LEU A 183 -6.49 14.77 3.22
N ARG A 184 -7.67 14.88 2.58
CA ARG A 184 -7.89 15.81 1.46
C ARG A 184 -7.73 17.29 1.82
N ARG A 185 -7.81 17.63 3.13
CA ARG A 185 -7.64 18.98 3.68
C ARG A 185 -6.32 19.16 4.43
N SER A 186 -5.53 18.11 4.58
CA SER A 186 -4.24 18.14 5.27
C SER A 186 -3.19 18.90 4.47
N GLN A 187 -2.09 19.28 5.14
CA GLN A 187 -0.93 19.92 4.51
C GLN A 187 -0.20 19.02 3.51
N PHE A 188 -0.45 17.70 3.53
CA PHE A 188 0.08 16.79 2.51
C PHE A 188 -0.54 17.03 1.12
N VAL A 189 -1.80 17.49 1.09
CA VAL A 189 -2.60 17.72 -0.14
C VAL A 189 -2.81 19.21 -0.42
N GLN A 190 -3.19 20.00 0.59
CA GLN A 190 -3.43 21.44 0.44
C GLN A 190 -2.14 22.21 0.77
N VAL A 191 -1.32 22.48 -0.24
CA VAL A 191 0.03 23.02 -0.05
C VAL A 191 0.13 24.55 -0.12
N PHE A 192 -0.93 25.26 -0.52
CA PHE A 192 -0.91 26.71 -0.81
C PHE A 192 -0.46 27.62 0.36
N ASN A 193 -0.55 27.14 1.60
CA ASN A 193 -0.12 27.89 2.79
C ASN A 193 1.19 27.34 3.42
N ASN A 194 1.91 26.47 2.73
CA ASN A 194 3.21 25.96 3.16
C ASN A 194 4.27 26.39 2.15
N SER A 195 5.49 26.60 2.63
CA SER A 195 6.64 26.67 1.74
C SER A 195 6.89 25.31 1.05
N PRO A 196 7.59 25.29 -0.10
CA PRO A 196 8.03 24.05 -0.72
C PRO A 196 8.81 23.14 0.24
N ASP A 197 9.70 23.71 1.05
CA ASP A 197 10.54 22.97 2.01
C ASP A 197 9.71 22.34 3.14
N GLU A 198 8.72 23.05 3.69
CA GLU A 198 7.80 22.49 4.69
C GLU A 198 6.99 21.34 4.11
N THR A 199 6.51 21.50 2.87
CA THR A 199 5.76 20.44 2.17
C THR A 199 6.63 19.20 1.98
N ALA A 200 7.87 19.39 1.53
CA ALA A 200 8.84 18.30 1.37
C ALA A 200 9.15 17.61 2.72
N TYR A 201 9.32 18.39 3.79
CA TYR A 201 9.55 17.88 5.14
C TYR A 201 8.40 17.00 5.62
N PHE A 202 7.15 17.47 5.51
CA PHE A 202 5.98 16.69 5.94
C PHE A 202 5.84 15.40 5.12
N ARG A 203 6.02 15.46 3.79
CA ARG A 203 5.92 14.28 2.92
C ARG A 203 7.04 13.27 3.17
N MET A 204 8.25 13.75 3.48
CA MET A 204 9.37 12.89 3.88
C MET A 204 9.01 12.09 5.14
N LEU A 205 8.42 12.73 6.15
CA LEU A 205 7.99 12.04 7.38
C LEU A 205 6.88 11.02 7.08
N LEU A 206 5.85 11.40 6.34
CA LEU A 206 4.75 10.50 5.93
C LEU A 206 5.27 9.22 5.27
N ASN A 207 6.31 9.34 4.44
CA ASN A 207 6.88 8.22 3.70
C ASN A 207 7.80 7.30 4.52
N ARG A 208 8.16 7.66 5.75
CA ARG A 208 9.03 6.84 6.62
C ARG A 208 8.38 6.37 7.93
N GLU A 209 7.32 7.05 8.40
CA GLU A 209 6.69 6.76 9.69
C GLU A 209 5.86 5.46 9.68
N ASN A 210 5.58 4.87 10.85
CA ASN A 210 4.68 3.72 10.94
C ASN A 210 3.19 4.13 10.85
N ILE A 211 2.28 3.15 10.85
CA ILE A 211 0.82 3.42 10.72
C ILE A 211 0.28 4.28 11.86
N THR A 212 0.78 4.11 13.09
CA THR A 212 0.29 4.85 14.27
C THR A 212 0.68 6.33 14.22
N ASN A 213 1.84 6.64 13.64
CA ASN A 213 2.37 8.00 13.57
C ASN A 213 1.96 8.76 12.31
N ALA A 214 1.67 8.05 11.21
CA ALA A 214 1.31 8.61 9.90
C ALA A 214 -0.13 9.13 9.86
#